data_AF-A0A8J1J650-F1
#
_entry.id   AF-A0A8J1J650-F1
#
_cell.length_a   1.000
_cell.length_b   1.000
_cell.length_c   1.000
_cell.angle_alpha   90.00
_cell.angle_beta   90.00
_cell.angle_gamma   90.00
#
_symmetry.space_group_name_H-M   'P 1'
#
loop_
_entity.id
_entity.type
_entity.pdbx_description
1 polymer ?
#
loop_
_entity_poly.entity_id
_entity_poly.type
_entity_poly.pdbx_seq_one_letter_code
_entity_poly.pdbx_strand_id
1 'polypeptide(L)'
;MDGFQDFLFSANPDQYPEDIFIEETWLDFVSDLSTDMANSETYVSNITGSEDFLNSSSLGNETLASIPHFRQLDLRVPYSVYKAVYLLAQALHVLLSEKTSHGAPTEKAQLERELNPWKLNHLLRKVHVTLSSSQEEIYINKEGEAPGQYDLTNWVMFPDRRTNELNVITVGRYNTSNPNQLIFNDRAIVWYPNDTEIPISVCSDSCIPGYRKVSREVEFSCCYDCVPCEEGHISNTTDMETCIQCPEDQWPNDNRTICIQKITEFLSYEDPLGQSLAAVSVLSSLTVISVLLIFIKYHKTPVVKANNQTLSYSLLLSLTLSFLCCFLFIGRPQKVTCLLRQVTFGINFTLSVSCVLAKTVTVAIAFNATKPGSKIKKWVGTRVSLCLVLLCSLLQVGICLVWLISSPPFPDYDTHTYTGKMILQCNEGSVTAFYTVIGYLGFLSGLSFIVAFLVRKLPASFNEAQLITFSMLVFCSVWVSFIPAYLSTKGKYMVAVEIFAILASSAGLLGCIFIPKCYIILFRPEQNTRRGLTGKHLQ
;
A
#
# COMPACT_ATOMS: atom_id res chain seq x y z
N MET A 1 64.39 -1.71 -12.22
CA MET A 1 65.34 -1.40 -13.30
C MET A 1 66.65 -2.06 -12.90
N ASP A 2 67.01 -3.14 -13.58
CA ASP A 2 68.15 -3.96 -13.16
C ASP A 2 69.45 -3.18 -13.38
N GLY A 3 70.32 -3.15 -12.37
CA GLY A 3 71.62 -2.49 -12.42
C GLY A 3 71.62 -0.95 -12.30
N PHE A 4 70.48 -0.27 -12.31
CA PHE A 4 70.46 1.21 -12.17
C PHE A 4 70.85 1.67 -10.77
N GLN A 5 70.36 0.97 -9.75
CA GLN A 5 70.71 1.29 -8.37
C GLN A 5 72.20 1.04 -8.11
N ASP A 6 72.75 -0.06 -8.63
CA ASP A 6 74.16 -0.37 -8.53
C ASP A 6 75.01 0.65 -9.31
N PHE A 7 74.56 1.05 -10.50
CA PHE A 7 75.17 2.15 -11.26
C PHE A 7 75.17 3.44 -10.45
N LEU A 8 74.02 3.86 -9.91
CA LEU A 8 73.90 5.10 -9.15
C LEU A 8 74.79 5.09 -7.90
N PHE A 9 74.89 3.97 -7.19
CA PHE A 9 75.72 3.86 -6.00
C PHE A 9 77.22 3.74 -6.28
N SER A 10 77.59 3.29 -7.48
CA SER A 10 78.99 3.19 -7.91
C SER A 10 79.48 4.40 -8.70
N ALA A 11 78.56 5.20 -9.25
CA ALA A 11 78.86 6.38 -10.05
C ALA A 11 79.64 7.41 -9.23
N ASN A 12 80.79 7.82 -9.74
CA ASN A 12 81.62 8.87 -9.17
C ASN A 12 82.29 9.71 -10.27
N PRO A 13 82.70 10.96 -9.97
CA PRO A 13 83.30 11.85 -10.96
C PRO A 13 84.59 11.30 -11.57
N ASP A 14 85.36 10.48 -10.83
CA ASP A 14 86.59 9.86 -11.34
C ASP A 14 86.31 8.81 -12.43
N GLN A 15 85.19 8.07 -12.32
CA GLN A 15 84.77 7.08 -13.31
C GLN A 15 84.09 7.73 -14.53
N TYR A 16 83.44 8.87 -14.34
CA TYR A 16 82.68 9.58 -15.39
C TYR A 16 83.08 11.06 -15.46
N PRO A 17 84.34 11.37 -15.81
CA PRO A 17 84.86 12.74 -15.74
C PRO A 17 84.27 13.70 -16.77
N GLU A 18 83.56 13.20 -17.78
CA GLU A 18 82.88 14.01 -18.79
C GLU A 18 81.38 14.21 -18.52
N ASP A 19 80.82 13.59 -17.46
CA ASP A 19 79.40 13.71 -17.11
C ASP A 19 79.17 14.83 -16.07
N ILE A 20 78.73 15.98 -16.58
CA ILE A 20 78.44 17.17 -15.77
C ILE A 20 77.36 16.93 -14.70
N PHE A 21 76.45 15.98 -14.89
CA PHE A 21 75.37 15.71 -13.94
C PHE A 21 75.86 14.89 -12.75
N ILE A 22 76.80 13.97 -12.99
CA ILE A 22 77.46 13.21 -11.92
C ILE A 22 78.30 14.17 -11.07
N GLU A 23 79.06 15.06 -11.69
CA GLU A 23 79.82 16.09 -10.97
C GLU A 23 78.92 16.97 -10.10
N GLU A 24 77.83 17.51 -10.65
CA GLU A 24 76.86 18.35 -9.91
C GLU A 24 76.18 17.59 -8.76
N THR A 25 75.75 16.35 -9.00
CA THR A 25 75.14 15.50 -7.96
C THR A 25 76.12 15.18 -6.83
N TRP A 26 77.41 15.02 -7.15
CA TRP A 26 78.46 14.81 -6.15
C TRP A 26 78.84 16.08 -5.39
N LEU A 27 78.76 17.25 -6.02
CA LEU A 27 78.93 18.54 -5.34
C LEU A 27 77.80 18.78 -4.32
N ASP A 28 76.56 18.46 -4.68
CA ASP A 28 75.43 18.48 -3.74
C ASP A 28 75.63 17.48 -2.59
N PHE A 29 76.14 16.27 -2.88
CA PHE A 29 76.50 15.25 -1.87
C PHE A 29 77.53 15.77 -0.84
N VAL A 30 78.62 16.42 -1.32
CA VAL A 30 79.65 16.97 -0.43
C VAL A 30 79.10 18.14 0.39
N SER A 31 78.24 18.96 -0.20
CA SER A 31 77.56 20.06 0.50
C SER A 31 76.69 19.52 1.66
N ASP A 32 75.86 18.52 1.42
CA ASP A 32 74.99 17.93 2.45
C ASP A 32 75.77 17.26 3.60
N LEU A 33 76.85 16.54 3.27
CA LEU A 33 77.78 15.98 4.27
C LEU A 33 78.44 17.05 5.12
N SER A 34 78.80 18.20 4.53
CA SER A 34 79.40 19.31 5.26
C SER A 34 78.45 19.90 6.32
N THR A 35 77.15 19.96 6.01
CA THR A 35 76.10 20.38 6.95
C THR A 35 75.85 19.38 8.07
N ASP A 36 75.91 18.07 7.80
CA ASP A 36 75.80 17.03 8.83
C ASP A 36 77.05 16.95 9.72
N MET A 37 78.24 17.11 9.15
CA MET A 37 79.50 17.13 9.90
C MET A 37 79.68 18.39 10.75
N ALA A 38 79.17 19.55 10.32
CA ALA A 38 79.19 20.78 11.12
C ALA A 38 78.41 20.66 12.44
N ASN A 39 77.52 19.67 12.56
CA ASN A 39 76.76 19.36 13.78
C ASN A 39 77.48 18.38 14.72
N SER A 40 78.68 17.89 14.37
CA SER A 40 79.52 17.01 15.19
C SER A 40 80.80 17.75 15.61
N GLU A 41 80.85 18.23 16.86
CA GLU A 41 82.00 18.95 17.43
C GLU A 41 83.28 18.09 17.46
N THR A 42 84.17 18.20 16.46
CA THR A 42 85.63 18.30 16.62
C THR A 42 86.34 18.48 15.27
N TYR A 43 87.36 19.34 15.25
CA TYR A 43 88.25 19.71 14.13
C TYR A 43 87.75 20.76 13.12
N VAL A 44 87.78 22.03 13.56
CA VAL A 44 87.95 23.19 12.66
C VAL A 44 89.44 23.56 12.63
N SER A 45 90.09 23.44 11.46
CA SER A 45 90.98 24.51 10.98
C SER A 45 91.38 24.31 9.51
N ASN A 46 91.10 25.36 8.72
CA ASN A 46 91.72 25.75 7.45
C ASN A 46 91.55 24.84 6.22
N ILE A 47 90.51 25.08 5.41
CA ILE A 47 90.65 25.08 3.93
C ILE A 47 89.72 26.16 3.35
N THR A 48 90.30 27.24 2.82
CA THR A 48 89.62 28.27 2.02
C THR A 48 89.97 28.04 0.55
N GLY A 49 89.08 27.42 -0.21
CA GLY A 49 89.24 27.24 -1.65
C GLY A 49 88.42 26.06 -2.17
N SER A 50 87.46 26.34 -3.06
CA SER A 50 86.62 25.34 -3.76
C SER A 50 87.42 24.38 -4.65
N GLU A 51 88.68 24.68 -4.96
CA GLU A 51 89.56 23.86 -5.81
C GLU A 51 90.45 22.90 -5.00
N ASP A 52 90.58 23.08 -3.67
CA ASP A 52 91.45 22.25 -2.83
C ASP A 52 90.74 21.01 -2.23
N PHE A 53 89.41 20.96 -2.25
CA PHE A 53 88.65 19.82 -1.70
C PHE A 53 88.67 18.57 -2.59
N LEU A 54 88.70 18.74 -3.92
CA LEU A 54 88.84 17.64 -4.89
C LEU A 54 90.24 16.99 -4.87
N ASN A 55 91.27 17.70 -4.39
CA ASN A 55 92.63 17.19 -4.26
C ASN A 55 92.95 16.61 -2.87
N SER A 56 92.01 16.68 -1.92
CA SER A 56 92.20 16.03 -0.63
C SER A 56 91.95 14.52 -0.79
N SER A 57 93.03 13.76 -0.78
CA SER A 57 93.08 12.29 -0.72
C SER A 57 92.42 11.67 0.53
N SER A 58 91.44 12.33 1.15
CA SER A 58 90.77 11.96 2.40
C SER A 58 89.30 11.55 2.27
N LEU A 59 88.68 11.62 1.08
CA LEU A 59 87.39 10.97 0.85
C LEU A 59 87.59 9.51 0.41
N GLY A 60 88.21 8.71 1.28
CA GLY A 60 88.48 7.32 1.02
C GLY A 60 87.20 6.48 1.12
N ASN A 61 86.71 6.02 -0.04
CA ASN A 61 85.71 4.93 -0.18
C ASN A 61 84.25 5.27 0.23
N GLU A 62 83.86 6.55 0.25
CA GLU A 62 82.45 6.93 0.41
C GLU A 62 81.67 6.73 -0.89
N THR A 63 80.42 6.29 -0.77
CA THR A 63 79.51 5.99 -1.89
C THR A 63 78.22 6.75 -1.70
N LEU A 64 77.52 7.14 -2.78
CA LEU A 64 76.18 7.73 -2.76
C LEU A 64 75.15 6.94 -1.92
N ALA A 65 75.40 5.65 -1.63
CA ALA A 65 74.59 4.82 -0.74
C ALA A 65 74.65 5.20 0.76
N SER A 66 75.59 6.05 1.18
CA SER A 66 75.75 6.48 2.58
C SER A 66 74.68 7.48 3.02
N ILE A 67 74.06 8.22 2.10
CA ILE A 67 73.06 9.25 2.41
C ILE A 67 71.65 8.65 2.57
N PRO A 68 70.91 8.99 3.65
CA PRO A 68 69.53 8.52 3.86
C PRO A 68 68.55 8.87 2.72
N HIS A 69 68.71 10.04 2.10
CA HIS A 69 67.90 10.50 0.96
C HIS A 69 68.03 9.59 -0.27
N PHE A 70 69.26 9.20 -0.64
CA PHE A 70 69.52 8.28 -1.76
C PHE A 70 69.19 6.82 -1.43
N ARG A 71 69.10 6.45 -0.14
CA ARG A 71 68.63 5.14 0.31
C ARG A 71 67.11 4.96 0.16
N GLN A 72 66.34 6.06 0.16
CA GLN A 72 64.88 6.06 0.01
C GLN A 72 64.43 6.67 -1.33
N LEU A 73 65.23 6.49 -2.39
CA LEU A 73 64.98 7.11 -3.69
C LEU A 73 63.65 6.63 -4.31
N ASP A 74 62.79 7.58 -4.67
CA ASP A 74 61.58 7.29 -5.44
C ASP A 74 61.93 7.03 -6.91
N LEU A 75 61.99 5.76 -7.29
CA LEU A 75 62.35 5.33 -8.64
C LEU A 75 61.19 5.45 -9.66
N ARG A 76 60.02 5.99 -9.30
CA ARG A 76 58.86 6.09 -10.21
C ARG A 76 59.17 6.95 -11.45
N VAL A 77 59.77 8.11 -11.25
CA VAL A 77 60.13 9.02 -12.36
C VAL A 77 61.27 8.44 -13.20
N PRO A 78 62.41 8.02 -12.63
CA PRO A 78 63.47 7.34 -13.39
C PRO A 78 62.98 6.13 -14.19
N TYR A 79 62.10 5.31 -13.61
CA TYR A 79 61.52 4.15 -14.29
C TYR A 79 60.60 4.57 -15.45
N SER A 80 59.84 5.65 -15.31
CA SER A 80 59.01 6.19 -16.39
C SER A 80 59.87 6.73 -17.54
N VAL A 81 60.98 7.40 -17.23
CA VAL A 81 61.97 7.85 -18.22
C VAL A 81 62.59 6.67 -18.94
N TYR A 82 63.00 5.63 -18.21
CA TYR A 82 63.52 4.39 -18.79
C TYR A 82 62.54 3.79 -19.80
N LYS A 83 61.26 3.66 -19.44
CA LYS A 83 60.23 3.14 -20.35
C LYS A 83 60.09 3.98 -21.61
N ALA A 84 60.08 5.30 -21.48
CA ALA A 84 59.95 6.22 -22.61
C ALA A 84 61.15 6.10 -23.57
N VAL A 85 62.37 6.09 -23.04
CA VAL A 85 63.61 5.91 -23.82
C VAL A 85 63.63 4.53 -24.48
N TYR A 86 63.24 3.48 -23.75
CA TYR A 86 63.20 2.11 -24.27
C TYR A 86 62.19 1.96 -25.42
N LEU A 87 60.99 2.53 -25.27
CA LEU A 87 59.97 2.52 -26.31
C LEU A 87 60.42 3.28 -27.56
N LEU A 88 61.10 4.42 -27.39
CA LEU A 88 61.69 5.19 -28.48
C LEU A 88 62.79 4.39 -29.19
N ALA A 89 63.69 3.77 -28.43
CA ALA A 89 64.76 2.92 -28.97
C ALA A 89 64.18 1.77 -29.80
N GLN A 90 63.12 1.12 -29.31
CA GLN A 90 62.45 0.04 -30.05
C GLN A 90 61.78 0.54 -31.33
N ALA A 91 61.12 1.70 -31.31
CA ALA A 91 60.54 2.29 -32.52
C ALA A 91 61.62 2.65 -33.56
N LEU A 92 62.76 3.18 -33.13
CA LEU A 92 63.91 3.43 -33.99
C LEU A 92 64.52 2.14 -34.53
N HIS A 93 64.63 1.10 -33.70
CA HIS A 93 65.12 -0.21 -34.14
C HIS A 93 64.23 -0.81 -35.24
N VAL A 94 62.90 -0.72 -35.11
CA VAL A 94 61.96 -1.15 -36.17
C VAL A 94 62.14 -0.31 -37.44
N LEU A 95 62.24 1.02 -37.32
CA LEU A 95 62.46 1.91 -38.45
C LEU A 95 63.75 1.59 -39.23
N LEU A 96 64.84 1.26 -38.52
CA LEU A 96 66.14 0.95 -39.10
C LEU A 96 66.22 -0.50 -39.63
N SER A 97 65.51 -1.44 -39.02
CA SER A 97 65.53 -2.87 -39.41
C SER A 97 64.64 -3.21 -40.62
N GLU A 98 63.60 -2.41 -40.89
CA GLU A 98 62.61 -2.65 -41.97
C GLU A 98 63.20 -2.73 -43.40
N LYS A 99 64.50 -2.39 -43.62
CA LYS A 99 65.09 -2.34 -44.97
C LYS A 99 66.55 -2.79 -45.10
N THR A 100 66.93 -3.89 -44.45
CA THR A 100 68.23 -4.56 -44.71
C THR A 100 68.25 -5.48 -45.94
N SER A 101 67.28 -5.38 -46.86
CA SER A 101 67.26 -6.26 -48.04
C SER A 101 68.11 -5.77 -49.22
N HIS A 102 68.66 -4.55 -49.24
CA HIS A 102 69.58 -4.10 -50.31
C HIS A 102 70.62 -3.08 -49.81
N GLY A 103 71.87 -3.52 -49.64
CA GLY A 103 73.14 -2.75 -49.69
C GLY A 103 73.23 -1.44 -48.88
N ALA A 104 74.05 -1.42 -47.82
CA ALA A 104 74.18 -0.32 -46.87
C ALA A 104 74.89 0.96 -47.41
N PRO A 105 74.32 2.16 -47.20
CA PRO A 105 75.05 3.38 -46.89
C PRO A 105 75.40 3.46 -45.38
N THR A 106 76.37 4.30 -45.01
CA THR A 106 76.83 4.52 -43.63
C THR A 106 75.68 4.96 -42.70
N GLU A 107 75.56 4.31 -41.53
CA GLU A 107 74.44 4.43 -40.56
C GLU A 107 73.98 5.88 -40.28
N LYS A 108 74.91 6.83 -40.21
CA LYS A 108 74.61 8.25 -39.89
C LYS A 108 73.82 8.98 -40.98
N ALA A 109 74.18 8.80 -42.25
CA ALA A 109 73.53 9.50 -43.37
C ALA A 109 72.13 8.93 -43.69
N GLN A 110 71.88 7.67 -43.30
CA GLN A 110 70.59 7.02 -43.42
C GLN A 110 69.65 7.44 -42.29
N LEU A 111 70.16 7.58 -41.07
CA LEU A 111 69.40 8.11 -39.93
C LEU A 111 68.88 9.52 -40.20
N GLU A 112 69.72 10.43 -40.69
CA GLU A 112 69.35 11.83 -40.99
C GLU A 112 68.30 11.96 -42.12
N ARG A 113 68.24 11.00 -43.05
CA ARG A 113 67.31 11.03 -44.20
C ARG A 113 65.96 10.36 -43.89
N GLU A 114 65.93 9.39 -42.97
CA GLU A 114 64.76 8.57 -42.63
C GLU A 114 64.05 9.00 -41.34
N LEU A 115 64.65 9.86 -40.51
CA LEU A 115 64.03 10.36 -39.27
C LEU A 115 62.91 11.36 -39.58
N ASN A 116 61.78 10.82 -40.02
CA ASN A 116 60.60 11.59 -40.29
C ASN A 116 59.65 11.60 -39.07
N PRO A 117 59.36 12.77 -38.45
CA PRO A 117 58.56 12.85 -37.23
C PRO A 117 57.20 12.16 -37.32
N TRP A 118 56.50 12.23 -38.47
CA TRP A 118 55.19 11.59 -38.62
C TRP A 118 55.29 10.06 -38.70
N LYS A 119 56.35 9.54 -39.35
CA LYS A 119 56.60 8.10 -39.51
C LYS A 119 57.01 7.50 -38.17
N LEU A 120 57.87 8.20 -37.43
CA LEU A 120 58.27 7.83 -36.08
C LEU A 120 57.10 7.82 -35.10
N ASN A 121 56.25 8.86 -35.11
CA ASN A 121 55.03 8.91 -34.27
C ASN A 121 54.07 7.75 -34.58
N HIS A 122 53.87 7.43 -35.87
CA HIS A 122 53.03 6.30 -36.25
C HIS A 122 53.61 4.95 -35.79
N LEU A 123 54.94 4.78 -35.83
CA LEU A 123 55.60 3.57 -35.29
C LEU A 123 55.50 3.50 -33.77
N LEU A 124 55.73 4.60 -33.06
CA LEU A 124 55.60 4.67 -31.59
C LEU A 124 54.21 4.22 -31.10
N ARG A 125 53.14 4.54 -31.86
CA ARG A 125 51.77 4.09 -31.55
C ARG A 125 51.49 2.62 -31.88
N LYS A 126 52.39 1.95 -32.60
CA LYS A 126 52.25 0.53 -32.98
C LYS A 126 53.16 -0.39 -32.17
N VAL A 127 54.26 0.12 -31.64
CA VAL A 127 55.18 -0.68 -30.83
C VAL A 127 54.50 -1.08 -29.52
N HIS A 128 54.52 -2.38 -29.26
CA HIS A 128 54.09 -2.99 -28.01
C HIS A 128 55.26 -3.85 -27.51
N VAL A 129 55.72 -3.59 -26.29
CA VAL A 129 56.87 -4.26 -25.70
C VAL A 129 56.46 -4.89 -24.38
N THR A 130 56.82 -6.14 -24.16
CA THR A 130 56.75 -6.76 -22.84
C THR A 130 58.14 -6.76 -22.22
N LEU A 131 58.29 -6.17 -21.05
CA LEU A 131 59.55 -6.17 -20.32
C LEU A 131 59.81 -7.54 -19.70
N SER A 132 60.96 -8.15 -20.01
CA SER A 132 61.30 -9.51 -19.54
C SER A 132 61.44 -9.61 -18.00
N SER A 133 61.79 -8.52 -17.32
CA SER A 133 62.02 -8.50 -15.87
C SER A 133 60.73 -8.39 -15.04
N SER A 134 59.74 -7.64 -15.52
CA SER A 134 58.48 -7.37 -14.79
C SER A 134 57.24 -8.00 -15.43
N GLN A 135 57.37 -8.63 -16.61
CA GLN A 135 56.27 -9.07 -17.47
C GLN A 135 55.27 -7.93 -17.79
N GLU A 136 55.72 -6.68 -17.68
CA GLU A 136 54.89 -5.50 -17.88
C GLU A 136 54.81 -5.14 -19.36
N GLU A 137 53.60 -4.86 -19.84
CA GLU A 137 53.36 -4.37 -21.19
C GLU A 137 53.51 -2.84 -21.25
N ILE A 138 54.37 -2.36 -22.14
CA ILE A 138 54.59 -0.95 -22.44
C ILE A 138 54.09 -0.70 -23.85
N TYR A 139 53.08 0.16 -23.96
CA TYR A 139 52.51 0.60 -25.23
C TYR A 139 51.90 2.00 -25.06
N ILE A 140 51.60 2.65 -26.18
CA ILE A 140 50.84 3.90 -26.24
C ILE A 140 49.48 3.59 -26.84
N ASN A 141 48.40 3.95 -26.15
CA ASN A 141 47.04 3.72 -26.63
C ASN A 141 46.68 4.65 -27.82
N LYS A 142 45.45 4.55 -28.32
CA LYS A 142 45.01 5.35 -29.48
C LYS A 142 44.97 6.84 -29.17
N GLU A 143 44.76 7.19 -27.91
CA GLU A 143 44.68 8.55 -27.38
C GLU A 143 46.06 9.18 -27.19
N GLY A 144 47.14 8.37 -27.15
CA GLY A 144 48.50 8.83 -26.96
C GLY A 144 49.01 8.68 -25.52
N GLU A 145 48.33 7.90 -24.70
CA GLU A 145 48.60 7.70 -23.28
C GLU A 145 49.21 6.32 -23.03
N ALA A 146 50.11 6.23 -22.06
CA ALA A 146 50.61 4.97 -21.55
C ALA A 146 49.63 4.39 -20.51
N PRO A 147 49.46 3.06 -20.42
CA PRO A 147 48.62 2.46 -19.39
C PRO A 147 49.11 2.82 -17.99
N GLY A 148 48.20 3.32 -17.17
CA GLY A 148 48.47 3.76 -15.81
C GLY A 148 48.45 2.60 -14.82
N GLN A 149 49.51 2.51 -14.01
CA GLN A 149 49.57 1.66 -12.84
C GLN A 149 49.80 2.54 -11.61
N TYR A 150 48.90 2.45 -10.65
CA TYR A 150 48.89 3.29 -9.48
C TYR A 150 48.90 2.43 -8.22
N ASP A 151 49.72 2.81 -7.25
CA ASP A 151 49.65 2.27 -5.90
C ASP A 151 48.68 3.13 -5.07
N LEU A 152 47.80 2.49 -4.33
CA LEU A 152 46.96 3.12 -3.32
C LEU A 152 47.70 3.09 -2.01
N THR A 153 47.93 4.26 -1.42
CA THR A 153 48.72 4.39 -0.20
C THR A 153 47.88 4.95 0.94
N ASN A 154 48.05 4.41 2.14
CA ASN A 154 47.51 4.94 3.38
C ASN A 154 48.63 5.60 4.19
N TRP A 155 48.40 6.83 4.64
CA TRP A 155 49.38 7.64 5.35
C TRP A 155 49.07 7.56 6.84
N VAL A 156 49.94 6.91 7.60
CA VAL A 156 49.68 6.51 8.99
C VAL A 156 50.79 6.99 9.92
N MET A 157 50.39 7.47 11.11
CA MET A 157 51.31 7.79 12.20
C MET A 157 51.15 6.73 13.27
N PHE A 158 52.18 5.90 13.47
CA PHE A 158 52.16 4.88 14.51
C PHE A 158 52.54 5.50 15.86
N PRO A 159 51.75 5.31 16.93
CA PRO A 159 51.99 5.96 18.23
C PRO A 159 53.23 5.44 18.97
N ASP A 160 53.83 4.33 18.53
CA ASP A 160 54.78 3.54 19.32
C ASP A 160 56.27 3.82 19.00
N ARG A 161 56.58 4.80 18.15
CA ARG A 161 57.96 5.22 17.86
C ARG A 161 58.22 6.60 18.42
N ARG A 162 59.34 6.76 19.14
CA ARG A 162 59.80 8.03 19.75
C ARG A 162 60.07 9.13 18.72
N THR A 163 60.03 8.80 17.43
CA THR A 163 60.01 9.73 16.30
C THR A 163 58.61 9.69 15.69
N ASN A 164 57.95 10.85 15.59
CA ASN A 164 56.67 11.05 14.88
C ASN A 164 56.85 10.84 13.37
N GLU A 165 57.29 9.65 12.95
CA GLU A 165 57.54 9.32 11.56
C GLU A 165 56.23 8.99 10.86
N LEU A 166 55.93 9.78 9.83
CA LEU A 166 54.88 9.49 8.87
C LEU A 166 55.25 8.24 8.08
N ASN A 167 54.43 7.19 8.17
CA ASN A 167 54.60 5.97 7.40
C ASN A 167 53.60 5.92 6.26
N VAL A 168 54.07 5.52 5.08
CA VAL A 168 53.24 5.34 3.90
C VAL A 168 53.17 3.83 3.61
N ILE A 169 51.99 3.24 3.79
CA ILE A 169 51.75 1.82 3.52
C ILE A 169 50.94 1.66 2.24
N THR A 170 51.37 0.77 1.35
CA THR A 170 50.60 0.43 0.14
C THR A 170 49.47 -0.51 0.53
N VAL A 171 48.23 -0.09 0.29
CA VAL A 171 47.00 -0.83 0.64
C VAL A 171 46.31 -1.44 -0.58
N GLY A 172 46.72 -1.06 -1.78
CA GLY A 172 46.19 -1.62 -3.01
C GLY A 172 46.87 -1.08 -4.26
N ARG A 173 46.36 -1.50 -5.41
CA ARG A 173 46.81 -1.12 -6.74
C ARG A 173 45.63 -0.88 -7.67
N TYR A 174 45.81 0.05 -8.59
CA TYR A 174 44.88 0.33 -9.66
C TYR A 174 45.60 0.23 -11.01
N ASN A 175 45.07 -0.59 -11.93
CA ASN A 175 45.64 -0.82 -13.24
C ASN A 175 44.58 -0.56 -14.32
N THR A 176 44.83 0.43 -15.18
CA THR A 176 43.90 0.84 -16.24
C THR A 176 43.72 -0.20 -17.35
N SER A 177 44.65 -1.14 -17.50
CA SER A 177 44.66 -2.14 -18.59
C SER A 177 43.90 -3.43 -18.29
N ASN A 178 43.53 -3.67 -17.02
CA ASN A 178 42.86 -4.90 -16.59
C ASN A 178 41.35 -4.70 -16.42
N PRO A 179 40.50 -5.75 -16.58
CA PRO A 179 39.07 -5.67 -16.28
C PRO A 179 38.80 -5.50 -14.77
N ASN A 180 39.62 -6.10 -13.91
CA ASN A 180 39.61 -5.85 -12.47
C ASN A 180 40.55 -4.70 -12.16
N GLN A 181 40.11 -3.48 -12.50
CA GLN A 181 40.96 -2.29 -12.48
C GLN A 181 41.47 -1.93 -11.08
N LEU A 182 40.72 -2.26 -10.02
CA LEU A 182 41.03 -1.89 -8.64
C LEU A 182 41.17 -3.13 -7.76
N ILE A 183 42.33 -3.29 -7.11
CA ILE A 183 42.61 -4.36 -6.15
C ILE A 183 43.16 -3.72 -4.89
N PHE A 184 42.46 -3.85 -3.76
CA PHE A 184 42.95 -3.34 -2.48
C PHE A 184 42.54 -4.26 -1.35
N ASN A 185 43.26 -4.15 -0.23
CA ASN A 185 43.04 -4.93 0.96
C ASN A 185 42.48 -4.03 2.05
N ASP A 186 41.18 -4.13 2.31
CA ASP A 186 40.49 -3.35 3.35
C ASP A 186 41.15 -3.50 4.72
N ARG A 187 41.67 -4.69 5.04
CA ARG A 187 42.31 -4.97 6.34
C ARG A 187 43.70 -4.34 6.47
N ALA A 188 44.32 -3.92 5.37
CA ALA A 188 45.58 -3.21 5.39
C ALA A 188 45.41 -1.71 5.64
N ILE A 189 44.18 -1.18 5.51
CA ILE A 189 43.87 0.21 5.82
C ILE A 189 43.78 0.35 7.33
N VAL A 190 44.57 1.27 7.88
CA VAL A 190 44.59 1.60 9.29
C VAL A 190 43.79 2.88 9.46
N TRP A 191 42.68 2.78 10.16
CA TRP A 191 41.89 3.92 10.62
C TRP A 191 42.46 4.43 11.96
N TYR A 192 41.97 5.56 12.49
CA TYR A 192 42.43 6.16 13.75
C TYR A 192 42.62 5.08 14.85
N PRO A 193 43.64 5.15 15.74
CA PRO A 193 44.23 4.01 16.48
C PRO A 193 43.32 3.02 17.23
N ASN A 194 42.02 3.30 17.40
CA ASN A 194 41.05 2.42 18.06
C ASN A 194 39.81 2.08 17.21
N ASP A 195 39.68 2.59 15.99
CA ASP A 195 38.50 2.36 15.15
C ASP A 195 38.79 1.27 14.11
N THR A 196 37.98 0.21 14.10
CA THR A 196 38.02 -0.84 13.07
C THR A 196 36.94 -0.67 12.01
N GLU A 197 36.04 0.30 12.19
CA GLU A 197 34.92 0.55 11.29
C GLU A 197 35.29 1.57 10.21
N ILE A 198 34.88 1.29 8.97
CA ILE A 198 35.07 2.19 7.85
C ILE A 198 34.13 3.40 8.03
N PRO A 199 34.63 4.64 7.99
CA PRO A 199 33.77 5.81 8.14
C PRO A 199 32.81 5.92 6.96
N ILE A 200 31.52 6.00 7.26
CA ILE A 200 30.47 6.18 6.26
C ILE A 200 30.13 7.67 6.18
N SER A 201 30.28 8.26 4.99
CA SER A 201 29.90 9.66 4.73
C SER A 201 28.54 9.72 4.05
N VAL A 202 27.47 9.72 4.86
CA VAL A 202 26.08 9.91 4.40
C VAL A 202 25.47 11.16 5.03
N CYS A 203 24.59 11.83 4.28
CA CYS A 203 23.88 13.02 4.78
C CYS A 203 22.64 12.65 5.59
N SER A 204 21.91 11.63 5.12
CA SER A 204 20.71 11.11 5.76
C SER A 204 20.83 9.59 5.89
N ASP A 205 20.37 9.07 7.03
CA ASP A 205 20.23 7.63 7.22
C ASP A 205 19.17 7.07 6.25
N SER A 206 19.29 5.78 5.94
CA SER A 206 18.30 5.11 5.09
C SER A 206 16.94 5.02 5.78
N CYS A 207 15.88 5.35 5.05
CA CYS A 207 14.51 5.30 5.58
C CYS A 207 14.07 3.86 5.81
N ILE A 208 13.63 3.55 7.03
CA ILE A 208 13.08 2.23 7.35
C ILE A 208 11.74 1.99 6.62
N PRO A 209 11.34 0.72 6.40
CA PRO A 209 10.01 0.39 5.90
C PRO A 209 8.90 1.11 6.69
N GLY A 210 7.86 1.55 5.98
CA GLY A 210 6.79 2.42 6.50
C GLY A 210 7.00 3.91 6.23
N TYR A 211 8.22 4.29 5.83
CA TYR A 211 8.61 5.67 5.50
C TYR A 211 9.05 5.77 4.04
N ARG A 212 8.92 6.97 3.48
CA ARG A 212 9.43 7.37 2.17
C ARG A 212 10.39 8.53 2.26
N LYS A 213 11.26 8.64 1.27
CA LYS A 213 12.15 9.79 1.10
C LYS A 213 11.37 11.03 0.68
N VAL A 214 11.75 12.16 1.26
CA VAL A 214 11.32 13.48 0.83
C VAL A 214 12.57 14.33 0.68
N SER A 215 12.87 14.69 -0.58
CA SER A 215 14.00 15.56 -0.89
C SER A 215 13.79 16.94 -0.28
N ARG A 216 14.85 17.51 0.29
CA ARG A 216 14.84 18.91 0.76
C ARG A 216 15.02 19.82 -0.45
N GLU A 217 14.12 20.77 -0.66
CA GLU A 217 14.06 21.61 -1.87
C GLU A 217 15.35 22.42 -2.17
N VAL A 218 16.22 22.62 -1.18
CA VAL A 218 17.38 23.54 -1.27
C VAL A 218 18.72 22.81 -1.08
N GLU A 219 18.72 21.50 -0.81
CA GLU A 219 19.91 20.74 -0.40
C GLU A 219 20.38 19.73 -1.46
N PHE A 220 21.49 19.04 -1.21
CA PHE A 220 22.04 18.01 -2.12
C PHE A 220 21.08 16.81 -2.26
N SER A 221 21.09 16.13 -3.41
CA SER A 221 20.19 14.99 -3.68
C SER A 221 20.34 13.80 -2.71
N CYS A 222 21.47 13.70 -2.00
CA CYS A 222 21.71 12.68 -0.98
C CYS A 222 21.16 13.05 0.42
N CYS A 223 20.67 14.29 0.60
CA CYS A 223 20.08 14.78 1.83
C CYS A 223 18.55 14.79 1.72
N TYR A 224 17.90 13.91 2.48
CA TYR A 224 16.45 13.75 2.47
C TYR A 224 15.91 13.49 3.87
N ASP A 225 14.62 13.73 4.06
CA ASP A 225 13.90 13.39 5.28
C ASP A 225 13.07 12.13 5.06
N CYS A 226 12.98 11.31 6.10
CA CYS A 226 12.12 10.12 6.12
C CYS A 226 10.75 10.47 6.69
N VAL A 227 9.74 10.48 5.83
CA VAL A 227 8.36 10.84 6.19
C VAL A 227 7.49 9.59 6.09
N PRO A 228 6.58 9.33 7.06
CA PRO A 228 5.71 8.15 6.99
C PRO A 228 4.83 8.18 5.74
N CYS A 229 4.59 7.00 5.15
CA CYS A 229 3.71 6.85 3.99
C CYS A 229 2.31 7.39 4.26
N GLU A 230 1.62 7.93 3.26
CA GLU A 230 0.25 8.45 3.43
C GLU A 230 -0.76 7.35 3.79
N GLU A 231 -1.96 7.73 4.23
CA GLU A 231 -3.01 6.75 4.52
C GLU A 231 -3.34 5.90 3.29
N GLY A 232 -3.61 4.60 3.51
CA GLY A 232 -3.82 3.64 2.43
C GLY A 232 -2.57 3.20 1.67
N HIS A 233 -1.39 3.74 2.01
CA HIS A 233 -0.11 3.40 1.37
C HIS A 233 0.86 2.73 2.35
N ILE A 234 1.78 1.93 1.79
CA ILE A 234 2.83 1.22 2.52
C ILE A 234 4.21 1.43 1.90
N SER A 235 5.25 1.18 2.67
CA SER A 235 6.63 1.02 2.21
C SER A 235 7.16 -0.28 2.80
N ASN A 236 7.41 -1.28 1.95
CA ASN A 236 7.86 -2.61 2.38
C ASN A 236 9.38 -2.79 2.28
N THR A 237 10.06 -1.90 1.55
CA THR A 237 11.51 -1.91 1.35
C THR A 237 12.16 -0.70 2.01
N THR A 238 13.39 -0.85 2.47
CA THR A 238 14.19 0.27 2.96
C THR A 238 14.43 1.28 1.85
N ASP A 239 14.42 2.55 2.20
CA ASP A 239 14.90 3.65 1.37
C ASP A 239 14.07 3.93 0.10
N MET A 240 12.77 3.70 0.19
CA MET A 240 11.81 3.88 -0.89
C MET A 240 11.49 5.36 -1.17
N GLU A 241 11.42 5.76 -2.44
CA GLU A 241 11.08 7.14 -2.85
C GLU A 241 9.58 7.40 -2.83
N THR A 242 8.79 6.42 -3.26
CA THR A 242 7.32 6.52 -3.38
C THR A 242 6.65 5.35 -2.68
N CYS A 243 5.58 5.60 -1.93
CA CYS A 243 4.86 4.53 -1.26
C CYS A 243 3.94 3.77 -2.21
N ILE A 244 3.69 2.50 -1.90
CA ILE A 244 2.81 1.61 -2.66
C ILE A 244 1.39 1.72 -2.10
N GLN A 245 0.39 1.94 -2.96
CA GLN A 245 -1.01 1.91 -2.55
C GLN A 245 -1.48 0.47 -2.28
N CYS A 246 -2.16 0.24 -1.15
CA CYS A 246 -2.76 -1.07 -0.89
C CYS A 246 -3.92 -1.37 -1.85
N PRO A 247 -4.13 -2.65 -2.23
CA PRO A 247 -5.34 -3.10 -2.93
C PRO A 247 -6.62 -2.73 -2.18
N GLU A 248 -7.75 -2.60 -2.88
CA GLU A 248 -9.01 -2.11 -2.30
C GLU A 248 -9.54 -2.96 -1.11
N ASP A 249 -9.26 -4.26 -1.13
CA ASP A 249 -9.67 -5.23 -0.11
C ASP A 249 -8.72 -5.27 1.11
N GLN A 250 -7.62 -4.51 1.04
CA GLN A 250 -6.58 -4.47 2.05
C GLN A 250 -6.36 -3.06 2.60
N TRP A 251 -5.71 -2.99 3.75
CA TRP A 251 -5.39 -1.77 4.48
C TRP A 251 -3.97 -1.87 5.05
N PRO A 252 -3.21 -0.76 5.15
CA PRO A 252 -1.93 -0.77 5.84
C PRO A 252 -2.05 -1.25 7.28
N ASN A 253 -1.08 -2.03 7.77
CA ASN A 253 -0.89 -2.24 9.20
C ASN A 253 -0.48 -0.93 9.90
N ASP A 254 -0.48 -0.91 11.23
CA ASP A 254 -0.14 0.29 12.02
C ASP A 254 1.22 0.89 11.66
N ASN A 255 2.19 0.05 11.30
CA ASN A 255 3.54 0.45 10.89
C ASN A 255 3.67 0.81 9.39
N ARG A 256 2.59 0.72 8.60
CA ARG A 256 2.56 1.00 7.14
C ARG A 256 3.60 0.21 6.33
N THR A 257 3.90 -1.02 6.74
CA THR A 257 4.88 -1.89 6.09
C THR A 257 4.26 -2.97 5.21
N ILE A 258 3.05 -3.41 5.55
CA ILE A 258 2.34 -4.49 4.86
C ILE A 258 0.87 -4.14 4.70
N CYS A 259 0.26 -4.64 3.63
CA CYS A 259 -1.18 -4.58 3.42
C CYS A 259 -1.84 -5.81 4.08
N ILE A 260 -2.78 -5.58 4.98
CA ILE A 260 -3.57 -6.60 5.70
C ILE A 260 -5.03 -6.52 5.25
N GLN A 261 -5.78 -7.63 5.32
CA GLN A 261 -7.18 -7.62 4.90
C GLN A 261 -8.02 -6.64 5.74
N LYS A 262 -8.85 -5.82 5.08
CA LYS A 262 -9.78 -4.93 5.80
C LYS A 262 -10.74 -5.75 6.68
N ILE A 263 -11.01 -5.23 7.87
CA ILE A 263 -12.01 -5.83 8.76
C ILE A 263 -13.39 -5.65 8.13
N THR A 264 -14.14 -6.76 8.01
CA THR A 264 -15.51 -6.74 7.49
C THR A 264 -16.51 -6.36 8.57
N GLU A 265 -17.23 -5.25 8.41
CA GLU A 265 -18.35 -4.88 9.27
C GLU A 265 -19.69 -5.26 8.64
N PHE A 266 -20.57 -5.87 9.44
CA PHE A 266 -21.97 -6.18 9.12
C PHE A 266 -22.78 -6.22 10.43
N LEU A 267 -24.12 -6.27 10.34
CA LEU A 267 -24.98 -6.40 11.52
C LEU A 267 -24.93 -7.84 12.06
N SER A 268 -24.02 -8.10 13.01
CA SER A 268 -23.79 -9.43 13.57
C SER A 268 -24.76 -9.79 14.70
N TYR A 269 -24.98 -11.09 14.94
CA TYR A 269 -25.64 -11.60 16.15
C TYR A 269 -24.78 -11.45 17.41
N GLU A 270 -23.51 -11.11 17.26
CA GLU A 270 -22.60 -10.83 18.38
C GLU A 270 -22.70 -9.36 18.81
N ASP A 271 -23.19 -8.48 17.94
CA ASP A 271 -23.39 -7.06 18.27
C ASP A 271 -24.61 -6.90 19.20
N PRO A 272 -24.55 -6.02 20.22
CA PRO A 272 -25.69 -5.79 21.12
C PRO A 272 -26.94 -5.28 20.39
N LEU A 273 -26.74 -4.52 19.31
CA LEU A 273 -27.83 -4.08 18.43
C LEU A 273 -28.47 -5.26 17.67
N GLY A 274 -27.67 -6.16 17.11
CA GLY A 274 -28.19 -7.35 16.42
C GLY A 274 -28.90 -8.32 17.37
N GLN A 275 -28.33 -8.54 18.57
CA GLN A 275 -28.93 -9.35 19.62
C GLN A 275 -30.29 -8.82 20.07
N SER A 276 -30.38 -7.53 20.35
CA SER A 276 -31.64 -6.90 20.79
C SER A 276 -32.71 -6.96 19.71
N LEU A 277 -32.38 -6.66 18.45
CA LEU A 277 -33.33 -6.75 17.33
C LEU A 277 -33.81 -8.18 17.09
N ALA A 278 -32.91 -9.17 17.16
CA ALA A 278 -33.28 -10.59 17.06
C ALA A 278 -34.21 -11.02 18.21
N ALA A 279 -33.90 -10.63 19.45
CA ALA A 279 -34.73 -10.95 20.60
C ALA A 279 -36.14 -10.36 20.50
N VAL A 280 -36.26 -9.10 20.08
CA VAL A 280 -37.56 -8.44 19.85
C VAL A 280 -38.33 -9.16 18.73
N SER A 281 -37.67 -9.52 17.62
CA SER A 281 -38.27 -10.29 16.53
C SER A 281 -38.83 -11.64 17.01
N VAL A 282 -38.09 -12.40 17.83
CA VAL A 282 -38.57 -13.67 18.42
C VAL A 282 -39.79 -13.41 19.31
N LEU A 283 -39.67 -12.49 20.27
CA LEU A 283 -40.74 -12.17 21.21
C LEU A 283 -42.02 -11.75 20.49
N SER A 284 -41.91 -10.84 19.52
CA SER A 284 -43.03 -10.40 18.71
C SER A 284 -43.63 -11.55 17.89
N SER A 285 -42.82 -12.40 17.25
CA SER A 285 -43.32 -13.58 16.52
C SER A 285 -44.12 -14.51 17.43
N LEU A 286 -43.60 -14.81 18.64
CA LEU A 286 -44.30 -15.63 19.63
C LEU A 286 -45.62 -14.99 20.08
N THR A 287 -45.68 -13.67 20.23
CA THR A 287 -46.94 -12.97 20.56
C THR A 287 -47.98 -13.13 19.45
N VAL A 288 -47.61 -12.97 18.18
CA VAL A 288 -48.54 -13.15 17.05
C VAL A 288 -49.01 -14.59 16.95
N ILE A 289 -48.11 -15.57 17.11
CA ILE A 289 -48.47 -16.99 17.12
C ILE A 289 -49.46 -17.28 18.24
N SER A 290 -49.25 -16.71 19.43
CA SER A 290 -50.18 -16.86 20.56
C SER A 290 -51.57 -16.30 20.24
N VAL A 291 -51.63 -15.11 19.61
CA VAL A 291 -52.89 -14.51 19.13
C VAL A 291 -53.56 -15.40 18.06
N LEU A 292 -52.79 -15.95 17.12
CA LEU A 292 -53.29 -16.88 16.11
C LEU A 292 -53.90 -18.13 16.75
N LEU A 293 -53.23 -18.74 17.72
CA LEU A 293 -53.73 -19.90 18.45
C LEU A 293 -55.01 -19.58 19.23
N ILE A 294 -55.13 -18.40 19.83
CA ILE A 294 -56.37 -17.94 20.47
C ILE A 294 -57.50 -17.87 19.43
N PHE A 295 -57.25 -17.25 18.27
CA PHE A 295 -58.26 -17.13 17.22
C PHE A 295 -58.66 -18.49 16.61
N ILE A 296 -57.75 -19.46 16.56
CA ILE A 296 -58.05 -20.85 16.14
C ILE A 296 -58.89 -21.55 17.20
N LYS A 297 -58.48 -21.50 18.48
CA LYS A 297 -59.21 -22.13 19.59
C LYS A 297 -60.64 -21.59 19.73
N TYR A 298 -60.81 -20.27 19.61
CA TYR A 298 -62.10 -19.59 19.72
C TYR A 298 -62.76 -19.33 18.35
N HIS A 299 -62.41 -20.09 17.31
CA HIS A 299 -62.94 -19.87 15.95
C HIS A 299 -64.47 -19.88 15.86
N LYS A 300 -65.17 -20.64 16.71
CA LYS A 300 -66.64 -20.71 16.69
C LYS A 300 -67.32 -19.46 17.30
N THR A 301 -66.58 -18.59 17.98
CA THR A 301 -67.13 -17.41 18.67
C THR A 301 -67.63 -16.34 17.69
N PRO A 302 -68.68 -15.59 18.05
CA PRO A 302 -69.27 -14.59 17.15
C PRO A 302 -68.32 -13.41 16.87
N VAL A 303 -67.40 -13.06 17.79
CA VAL A 303 -66.35 -12.04 17.56
C VAL A 303 -65.43 -12.44 16.41
N VAL A 304 -64.97 -13.70 16.39
CA VAL A 304 -64.06 -14.22 15.35
C VAL A 304 -64.80 -14.38 14.02
N LYS A 305 -66.06 -14.86 14.03
CA LYS A 305 -66.90 -14.96 12.81
C LYS A 305 -67.24 -13.61 12.18
N ALA A 306 -67.54 -12.59 12.99
CA ALA A 306 -67.85 -11.25 12.50
C ALA A 306 -66.64 -10.57 11.84
N ASN A 307 -65.43 -10.98 12.22
CA ASN A 307 -64.17 -10.42 11.73
C ASN A 307 -63.55 -11.20 10.55
N ASN A 308 -64.37 -11.78 9.67
CA ASN A 308 -63.93 -12.54 8.48
C ASN A 308 -62.67 -13.40 8.73
N GLN A 309 -62.91 -14.60 9.27
CA GLN A 309 -61.90 -15.52 9.80
C GLN A 309 -60.69 -15.72 8.87
N THR A 310 -60.95 -15.88 7.57
CA THR A 310 -59.91 -16.08 6.56
C THR A 310 -58.94 -14.90 6.47
N LEU A 311 -59.43 -13.66 6.44
CA LEU A 311 -58.57 -12.46 6.40
C LEU A 311 -57.78 -12.29 7.69
N SER A 312 -58.41 -12.58 8.84
CA SER A 312 -57.72 -12.50 10.13
C SER A 312 -56.58 -13.52 10.26
N TYR A 313 -56.79 -14.75 9.77
CA TYR A 313 -55.74 -15.77 9.75
C TYR A 313 -54.62 -15.43 8.76
N SER A 314 -54.95 -14.97 7.56
CA SER A 314 -53.95 -14.54 6.58
C SER A 314 -53.11 -13.36 7.11
N LEU A 315 -53.73 -12.39 7.78
CA LEU A 315 -53.03 -11.25 8.37
C LEU A 315 -52.13 -11.66 9.54
N LEU A 316 -52.57 -12.55 10.44
CA LEU A 316 -51.72 -13.03 11.54
C LEU A 316 -50.56 -13.88 11.04
N LEU A 317 -50.78 -14.71 10.02
CA LEU A 317 -49.72 -15.47 9.38
C LEU A 317 -48.69 -14.56 8.72
N SER A 318 -49.14 -13.56 7.94
CA SER A 318 -48.25 -12.61 7.28
C SER A 318 -47.44 -11.78 8.29
N LEU A 319 -48.06 -11.34 9.39
CA LEU A 319 -47.36 -10.64 10.47
C LEU A 319 -46.31 -11.52 11.16
N THR A 320 -46.60 -12.81 11.37
CA THR A 320 -45.62 -13.76 11.91
C THR A 320 -44.41 -13.87 10.99
N LEU A 321 -44.65 -14.03 9.68
CA LEU A 321 -43.58 -14.10 8.68
C LEU A 321 -42.83 -12.75 8.56
N SER A 322 -43.50 -11.61 8.74
CA SER A 322 -42.86 -10.28 8.79
C SER A 322 -41.93 -10.13 9.99
N PHE A 323 -42.29 -10.62 11.17
CA PHE A 323 -41.37 -10.59 12.31
C PHE A 323 -40.18 -11.53 12.08
N LEU A 324 -40.41 -12.73 11.54
CA LEU A 324 -39.34 -13.68 11.22
C LEU A 324 -38.44 -13.22 10.06
N CYS A 325 -38.91 -12.37 9.14
CA CYS A 325 -38.06 -11.93 8.04
C CYS A 325 -36.86 -11.10 8.51
N CYS A 326 -36.91 -10.50 9.71
CA CYS A 326 -35.78 -9.81 10.32
C CYS A 326 -34.51 -10.68 10.42
N PHE A 327 -34.64 -12.01 10.55
CA PHE A 327 -33.48 -12.92 10.55
C PHE A 327 -32.73 -12.95 9.21
N LEU A 328 -33.39 -12.62 8.09
CA LEU A 328 -32.72 -12.52 6.79
C LEU A 328 -31.84 -11.26 6.68
N PHE A 329 -32.05 -10.28 7.56
CA PHE A 329 -31.29 -9.02 7.60
C PHE A 329 -30.10 -9.09 8.58
N ILE A 330 -30.15 -9.97 9.59
CA ILE A 330 -29.12 -10.10 10.63
C ILE A 330 -28.15 -11.23 10.28
N GLY A 331 -26.87 -11.02 10.54
CA GLY A 331 -25.80 -11.99 10.27
C GLY A 331 -25.04 -11.68 8.99
N ARG A 332 -24.15 -12.60 8.59
CA ARG A 332 -23.27 -12.41 7.44
C ARG A 332 -24.06 -12.46 6.14
N PRO A 333 -24.03 -11.42 5.29
CA PRO A 333 -24.66 -11.44 3.97
C PRO A 333 -24.13 -12.58 3.10
N GLN A 334 -25.04 -13.46 2.67
CA GLN A 334 -24.77 -14.55 1.74
C GLN A 334 -25.62 -14.35 0.48
N LYS A 335 -25.25 -15.00 -0.61
CA LYS A 335 -26.01 -14.92 -1.87
C LYS A 335 -27.50 -15.21 -1.66
N VAL A 336 -27.83 -16.28 -0.92
CA VAL A 336 -29.22 -16.67 -0.66
C VAL A 336 -29.95 -15.65 0.23
N THR A 337 -29.30 -15.14 1.28
CA THR A 337 -29.95 -14.19 2.19
C THR A 337 -30.22 -12.86 1.47
N CYS A 338 -29.28 -12.37 0.65
CA CYS A 338 -29.47 -11.14 -0.14
C CYS A 338 -30.66 -11.24 -1.10
N LEU A 339 -30.83 -12.38 -1.78
CA LEU A 339 -31.96 -12.62 -2.68
C LEU A 339 -33.30 -12.64 -1.93
N LEU A 340 -33.35 -13.30 -0.76
CA LEU A 340 -34.60 -13.53 -0.05
C LEU A 340 -35.03 -12.34 0.81
N ARG A 341 -34.09 -11.55 1.32
CA ARG A 341 -34.33 -10.48 2.30
C ARG A 341 -35.43 -9.49 1.85
N GLN A 342 -35.17 -8.77 0.75
CA GLN A 342 -36.07 -7.74 0.24
C GLN A 342 -37.36 -8.32 -0.35
N VAL A 343 -37.27 -9.49 -0.99
CA VAL A 343 -38.41 -10.18 -1.60
C VAL A 343 -39.40 -10.66 -0.54
N THR A 344 -38.89 -11.31 0.52
CA THR A 344 -39.69 -11.80 1.64
C THR A 344 -40.34 -10.63 2.39
N PHE A 345 -39.59 -9.57 2.63
CA PHE A 345 -40.11 -8.32 3.19
C PHE A 345 -41.27 -7.77 2.35
N GLY A 346 -41.06 -7.53 1.05
CA GLY A 346 -42.08 -6.95 0.17
C GLY A 346 -43.35 -7.80 0.06
N ILE A 347 -43.21 -9.12 -0.08
CA ILE A 347 -44.36 -10.04 -0.20
C ILE A 347 -45.17 -10.09 1.11
N ASN A 348 -44.51 -10.27 2.26
CA ASN A 348 -45.20 -10.38 3.55
C ASN A 348 -45.94 -9.09 3.91
N PHE A 349 -45.34 -7.93 3.63
CA PHE A 349 -45.97 -6.63 3.88
C PHE A 349 -47.10 -6.34 2.91
N THR A 350 -46.95 -6.64 1.62
CA THR A 350 -48.07 -6.53 0.66
C THR A 350 -49.24 -7.41 1.08
N LEU A 351 -48.98 -8.66 1.49
CA LEU A 351 -50.04 -9.54 1.99
C LEU A 351 -50.75 -8.93 3.20
N SER A 352 -49.98 -8.42 4.17
CA SER A 352 -50.53 -7.78 5.39
C SER A 352 -51.40 -6.56 5.07
N VAL A 353 -50.88 -5.61 4.27
CA VAL A 353 -51.61 -4.39 3.89
C VAL A 353 -52.82 -4.73 3.01
N SER A 354 -52.69 -5.70 2.11
CA SER A 354 -53.82 -6.19 1.29
C SER A 354 -54.94 -6.76 2.14
N CYS A 355 -54.62 -7.53 3.20
CA CYS A 355 -55.63 -8.03 4.13
C CYS A 355 -56.35 -6.89 4.87
N VAL A 356 -55.63 -5.85 5.29
CA VAL A 356 -56.23 -4.67 5.93
C VAL A 356 -57.12 -3.91 4.95
N LEU A 357 -56.66 -3.67 3.73
CA LEU A 357 -57.44 -3.04 2.66
C LEU A 357 -58.71 -3.85 2.34
N ALA A 358 -58.57 -5.16 2.16
CA ALA A 358 -59.70 -6.04 1.90
C ALA A 358 -60.71 -6.01 3.06
N LYS A 359 -60.22 -5.95 4.30
CA LYS A 359 -61.08 -5.81 5.47
C LYS A 359 -61.83 -4.46 5.48
N THR A 360 -61.17 -3.33 5.23
CA THR A 360 -61.82 -2.01 5.22
C THR A 360 -62.81 -1.87 4.07
N VAL A 361 -62.47 -2.37 2.88
CA VAL A 361 -63.39 -2.43 1.72
C VAL A 361 -64.62 -3.29 2.04
N THR A 362 -64.44 -4.43 2.70
CA THR A 362 -65.57 -5.29 3.11
C THR A 362 -66.52 -4.56 4.07
N VAL A 363 -65.98 -3.80 5.02
CA VAL A 363 -66.78 -2.96 5.95
C VAL A 363 -67.51 -1.85 5.18
N ALA A 364 -66.84 -1.17 4.25
CA ALA A 364 -67.44 -0.14 3.41
C ALA A 364 -68.61 -0.69 2.55
N ILE A 365 -68.39 -1.85 1.91
CA ILE A 365 -69.40 -2.53 1.10
C ILE A 365 -70.58 -2.98 1.96
N ALA A 366 -70.33 -3.57 3.12
CA ALA A 366 -71.39 -4.02 4.03
C ALA A 366 -72.28 -2.85 4.47
N PHE A 367 -71.70 -1.70 4.80
CA PHE A 367 -72.46 -0.50 5.14
C PHE A 367 -73.26 0.05 3.95
N ASN A 368 -72.65 0.22 2.78
CA ASN A 368 -73.35 0.71 1.60
C ASN A 368 -74.42 -0.26 1.07
N ALA A 369 -74.33 -1.56 1.38
CA ALA A 369 -75.37 -2.53 1.07
C ALA A 369 -76.60 -2.42 1.99
N THR A 370 -76.48 -1.79 3.16
CA THR A 370 -77.61 -1.53 4.06
C THR A 370 -78.42 -0.27 3.69
N LYS A 371 -77.90 0.60 2.80
CA LYS A 371 -78.64 1.77 2.30
C LYS A 371 -79.75 1.35 1.32
N PRO A 372 -80.98 1.88 1.45
CA PRO A 372 -82.07 1.57 0.53
C PRO A 372 -81.73 2.02 -0.90
N GLY A 373 -81.93 1.14 -1.90
CA GLY A 373 -81.66 1.40 -3.33
C GLY A 373 -80.29 0.94 -3.87
N SER A 374 -79.44 0.30 -3.05
CA SER A 374 -78.08 -0.09 -3.45
C SER A 374 -78.01 -1.32 -4.39
N LYS A 375 -77.44 -1.15 -5.59
CA LYS A 375 -77.13 -2.24 -6.55
C LYS A 375 -75.97 -3.14 -6.09
N ILE A 376 -75.28 -2.79 -4.98
CA ILE A 376 -74.05 -3.42 -4.49
C ILE A 376 -74.35 -4.71 -3.68
N LYS A 377 -75.63 -5.01 -3.41
CA LYS A 377 -76.06 -6.16 -2.60
C LYS A 377 -75.56 -7.53 -3.12
N LYS A 378 -75.29 -7.65 -4.43
CA LYS A 378 -74.70 -8.86 -5.07
C LYS A 378 -73.21 -9.07 -4.76
N TRP A 379 -72.49 -8.03 -4.36
CA TRP A 379 -71.03 -8.05 -4.13
C TRP A 379 -70.65 -8.22 -2.64
N VAL A 380 -71.64 -8.37 -1.76
CA VAL A 380 -71.41 -8.59 -0.33
C VAL A 380 -70.98 -10.05 -0.11
N GLY A 381 -69.67 -10.32 -0.13
CA GLY A 381 -69.18 -11.67 0.15
C GLY A 381 -67.67 -11.80 0.34
N THR A 382 -67.26 -12.77 1.15
CA THR A 382 -65.87 -13.15 1.46
C THR A 382 -65.01 -13.40 0.21
N ARG A 383 -65.63 -13.79 -0.91
CA ARG A 383 -64.94 -14.03 -2.19
C ARG A 383 -64.29 -12.77 -2.77
N VAL A 384 -64.93 -11.60 -2.62
CA VAL A 384 -64.40 -10.33 -3.15
C VAL A 384 -63.14 -9.92 -2.39
N SER A 385 -63.17 -10.01 -1.06
CA SER A 385 -62.02 -9.67 -0.21
C SER A 385 -60.82 -10.59 -0.49
N LEU A 386 -61.06 -11.89 -0.68
CA LEU A 386 -60.00 -12.85 -1.00
C LEU A 386 -59.42 -12.62 -2.40
N CYS A 387 -60.26 -12.33 -3.39
CA CYS A 387 -59.81 -11.98 -4.74
C CYS A 387 -58.94 -10.71 -4.73
N LEU A 388 -59.30 -9.70 -3.93
CA LEU A 388 -58.52 -8.48 -3.78
C LEU A 388 -57.13 -8.78 -3.20
N VAL A 389 -57.06 -9.56 -2.12
CA VAL A 389 -55.78 -9.95 -1.49
C VAL A 389 -54.90 -10.71 -2.48
N LEU A 390 -55.46 -11.67 -3.21
CA LEU A 390 -54.72 -12.45 -4.21
C LEU A 390 -54.21 -11.57 -5.34
N LEU A 391 -55.04 -10.69 -5.89
CA LEU A 391 -54.65 -9.80 -6.99
C LEU A 391 -53.49 -8.88 -6.59
N CYS A 392 -53.59 -8.22 -5.42
CA CYS A 392 -52.53 -7.34 -4.92
C CYS A 392 -51.23 -8.12 -4.63
N SER A 393 -51.34 -9.31 -4.04
CA SER A 393 -50.17 -10.13 -3.71
C SER A 393 -49.49 -10.69 -4.97
N LEU A 394 -50.27 -11.17 -5.94
CA LEU A 394 -49.74 -11.68 -7.22
C LEU A 394 -49.02 -10.59 -8.02
N LEU A 395 -49.52 -9.36 -8.00
CA LEU A 395 -48.83 -8.25 -8.64
C LEU A 395 -47.46 -8.00 -7.99
N GLN A 396 -47.39 -7.99 -6.65
CA GLN A 396 -46.11 -7.84 -5.94
C GLN A 396 -45.15 -8.99 -6.25
N VAL A 397 -45.63 -10.23 -6.27
CA VAL A 397 -44.81 -11.40 -6.65
C VAL A 397 -44.27 -11.22 -8.07
N GLY A 398 -45.08 -10.74 -9.01
CA GLY A 398 -44.65 -10.43 -10.37
C GLY A 398 -43.54 -9.37 -10.41
N ILE A 399 -43.69 -8.27 -9.66
CA ILE A 399 -42.66 -7.22 -9.55
C ILE A 399 -41.35 -7.81 -9.00
N CYS A 400 -41.41 -8.60 -7.93
CA CYS A 400 -40.24 -9.24 -7.34
C CYS A 400 -39.58 -10.25 -8.30
N LEU A 401 -40.36 -11.03 -9.06
CA LEU A 401 -39.83 -11.98 -10.04
C LEU A 401 -39.08 -11.26 -11.16
N VAL A 402 -39.65 -10.19 -11.70
CA VAL A 402 -38.99 -9.36 -12.73
C VAL A 402 -37.68 -8.76 -12.20
N TRP A 403 -37.68 -8.28 -10.95
CA TRP A 403 -36.46 -7.79 -10.30
C TRP A 403 -35.39 -8.89 -10.19
N LEU A 404 -35.73 -10.06 -9.65
CA LEU A 404 -34.79 -11.17 -9.49
C LEU A 404 -34.22 -11.69 -10.82
N ILE A 405 -35.02 -11.67 -11.89
CA ILE A 405 -34.57 -12.13 -13.22
C ILE A 405 -33.65 -11.11 -13.88
N SER A 406 -33.97 -9.81 -13.73
CA SER A 406 -33.28 -8.75 -14.47
C SER A 406 -31.99 -8.29 -13.78
N SER A 407 -32.04 -8.12 -12.45
CA SER A 407 -30.93 -7.58 -11.66
C SER A 407 -31.05 -8.07 -10.21
N PRO A 408 -30.73 -9.34 -9.93
CA PRO A 408 -30.87 -9.92 -8.60
C PRO A 408 -29.93 -9.25 -7.58
N PRO A 409 -30.37 -9.07 -6.32
CA PRO A 409 -29.49 -8.62 -5.25
C PRO A 409 -28.32 -9.58 -5.00
N PHE A 410 -27.13 -9.04 -4.73
CA PHE A 410 -25.91 -9.82 -4.51
C PHE A 410 -25.08 -9.26 -3.34
N PRO A 411 -24.26 -10.08 -2.66
CA PRO A 411 -23.36 -9.61 -1.61
C PRO A 411 -22.24 -8.77 -2.23
N ASP A 412 -22.00 -7.61 -1.65
CA ASP A 412 -21.06 -6.61 -2.14
C ASP A 412 -20.25 -6.00 -0.98
N TYR A 413 -19.06 -5.51 -1.29
CA TYR A 413 -18.13 -4.94 -0.34
C TYR A 413 -17.98 -3.45 -0.60
N ASP A 414 -18.49 -2.62 0.31
CA ASP A 414 -18.28 -1.18 0.26
C ASP A 414 -16.97 -0.83 0.99
N THR A 415 -15.97 -0.44 0.20
CA THR A 415 -14.62 -0.06 0.63
C THR A 415 -14.43 1.46 0.73
N HIS A 416 -15.44 2.26 0.33
CA HIS A 416 -15.33 3.72 0.21
C HIS A 416 -15.98 4.48 1.36
N THR A 417 -16.95 3.88 2.05
CA THR A 417 -17.71 4.58 3.09
C THR A 417 -16.92 4.84 4.38
N TYR A 418 -15.96 3.97 4.75
CA TYR A 418 -15.11 4.17 5.93
C TYR A 418 -13.64 3.83 5.63
N THR A 419 -12.74 4.76 5.96
CA THR A 419 -11.29 4.55 5.90
C THR A 419 -10.87 3.39 6.81
N GLY A 420 -10.14 2.41 6.29
CA GLY A 420 -9.67 1.25 7.05
C GLY A 420 -10.68 0.15 7.35
N LYS A 421 -11.93 0.27 6.89
CA LYS A 421 -12.96 -0.76 7.08
C LYS A 421 -13.63 -1.13 5.76
N MET A 422 -14.15 -2.34 5.69
CA MET A 422 -14.91 -2.83 4.55
C MET A 422 -16.30 -3.23 5.04
N ILE A 423 -17.36 -2.58 4.54
CA ILE A 423 -18.72 -2.95 4.90
C ILE A 423 -19.17 -4.07 3.99
N LEU A 424 -19.54 -5.21 4.57
CA LEU A 424 -20.18 -6.29 3.82
C LEU A 424 -21.69 -6.07 3.86
N GLN A 425 -22.28 -5.79 2.69
CA GLN A 425 -23.70 -5.50 2.54
C GLN A 425 -24.30 -6.29 1.37
N CYS A 426 -25.62 -6.30 1.26
CA CYS A 426 -26.28 -6.76 0.03
C CYS A 426 -26.49 -5.54 -0.85
N ASN A 427 -25.95 -5.57 -2.06
CA ASN A 427 -26.29 -4.62 -3.11
C ASN A 427 -27.59 -5.09 -3.78
N GLU A 428 -28.54 -4.18 -3.90
CA GLU A 428 -29.88 -4.41 -4.43
C GLU A 428 -29.89 -4.67 -5.95
N GLY A 429 -28.75 -4.45 -6.63
CA GLY A 429 -28.55 -4.67 -8.06
C GLY A 429 -29.21 -3.60 -8.93
N SER A 430 -30.50 -3.33 -8.69
CA SER A 430 -31.26 -2.29 -9.38
C SER A 430 -31.99 -1.39 -8.38
N VAL A 431 -31.52 -0.15 -8.29
CA VAL A 431 -32.14 0.90 -7.47
C VAL A 431 -33.58 1.17 -7.90
N THR A 432 -33.85 1.17 -9.21
CA THR A 432 -35.21 1.38 -9.75
C THR A 432 -36.15 0.26 -9.38
N ALA A 433 -35.71 -1.00 -9.44
CA ALA A 433 -36.53 -2.15 -9.06
C ALA A 433 -36.83 -2.16 -7.55
N PHE A 434 -35.84 -1.84 -6.72
CA PHE A 434 -36.03 -1.68 -5.27
C PHE A 434 -37.08 -0.61 -4.94
N TYR A 435 -36.97 0.59 -5.52
CA TYR A 435 -37.96 1.64 -5.30
C TYR A 435 -39.33 1.31 -5.92
N THR A 436 -39.39 0.48 -6.96
CA THR A 436 -40.68 0.00 -7.52
C THR A 436 -41.41 -0.88 -6.52
N VAL A 437 -40.70 -1.79 -5.83
CA VAL A 437 -41.26 -2.62 -4.75
C VAL A 437 -41.78 -1.77 -3.60
N ILE A 438 -40.95 -0.84 -3.09
CA ILE A 438 -41.35 0.06 -1.99
C ILE A 438 -42.48 0.99 -2.43
N GLY A 439 -42.43 1.50 -3.66
CA GLY A 439 -43.44 2.38 -4.25
C GLY A 439 -44.80 1.69 -4.37
N TYR A 440 -44.84 0.43 -4.80
CA TYR A 440 -46.09 -0.34 -4.83
C TYR A 440 -46.66 -0.56 -3.42
N LEU A 441 -45.81 -0.92 -2.45
CA LEU A 441 -46.22 -1.05 -1.06
C LEU A 441 -46.77 0.27 -0.49
N GLY A 442 -46.11 1.38 -0.82
CA GLY A 442 -46.54 2.74 -0.47
C GLY A 442 -47.87 3.14 -1.11
N PHE A 443 -48.08 2.79 -2.39
CA PHE A 443 -49.36 2.99 -3.06
C PHE A 443 -50.49 2.21 -2.38
N LEU A 444 -50.25 0.93 -2.08
CA LEU A 444 -51.22 0.06 -1.44
C LEU A 444 -51.54 0.54 -0.01
N SER A 445 -50.53 0.98 0.74
CA SER A 445 -50.72 1.51 2.10
C SER A 445 -51.47 2.84 2.10
N GLY A 446 -51.17 3.73 1.15
CA GLY A 446 -51.92 4.98 0.93
C GLY A 446 -53.39 4.72 0.59
N LEU A 447 -53.66 3.79 -0.35
CA LEU A 447 -55.03 3.39 -0.68
C LEU A 447 -55.77 2.80 0.53
N SER A 448 -55.10 1.92 1.27
CA SER A 448 -55.64 1.32 2.50
C SER A 448 -55.96 2.38 3.56
N PHE A 449 -55.08 3.36 3.75
CA PHE A 449 -55.29 4.48 4.67
C PHE A 449 -56.48 5.36 4.24
N ILE A 450 -56.59 5.72 2.96
CA ILE A 450 -57.71 6.51 2.43
C ILE A 450 -59.05 5.79 2.68
N VAL A 451 -59.14 4.50 2.34
CA VAL A 451 -60.36 3.72 2.55
C VAL A 451 -60.68 3.59 4.05
N ALA A 452 -59.68 3.33 4.89
CA ALA A 452 -59.86 3.27 6.35
C ALA A 452 -60.42 4.59 6.90
N PHE A 453 -59.83 5.72 6.48
CA PHE A 453 -60.22 7.06 6.91
C PHE A 453 -61.67 7.40 6.52
N LEU A 454 -62.09 7.04 5.30
CA LEU A 454 -63.47 7.24 4.84
C LEU A 454 -64.49 6.44 5.69
N VAL A 455 -64.10 5.25 6.14
CA VAL A 455 -64.94 4.33 6.92
C VAL A 455 -64.97 4.67 8.42
N ARG A 456 -64.06 5.52 8.92
CA ARG A 456 -63.96 5.87 10.36
C ARG A 456 -65.25 6.43 10.97
N LYS A 457 -66.06 7.15 10.17
CA LYS A 457 -67.30 7.78 10.64
C LYS A 457 -68.51 6.82 10.62
N LEU A 458 -68.35 5.59 10.13
CA LEU A 458 -69.46 4.65 10.06
C LEU A 458 -69.76 4.09 11.46
N PRO A 459 -71.04 4.02 11.86
CA PRO A 459 -71.47 3.37 13.10
C PRO A 459 -71.41 1.85 12.91
N ALA A 460 -70.22 1.32 12.66
CA ALA A 460 -69.95 -0.11 12.76
C ALA A 460 -69.90 -0.49 14.24
N SER A 461 -70.26 -1.72 14.56
CA SER A 461 -70.67 -2.23 15.88
C SER A 461 -69.79 -1.87 17.09
N PHE A 462 -68.53 -1.48 16.92
CA PHE A 462 -67.63 -0.94 17.96
C PHE A 462 -66.59 -0.06 17.24
N ASN A 463 -65.77 0.73 17.96
CA ASN A 463 -64.68 1.60 17.45
C ASN A 463 -63.61 0.92 16.54
N GLU A 464 -63.87 -0.27 16.00
CA GLU A 464 -63.05 -1.05 15.09
C GLU A 464 -62.58 -0.28 13.85
N ALA A 465 -63.45 0.48 13.18
CA ALA A 465 -63.04 1.27 12.01
C ALA A 465 -62.01 2.36 12.38
N GLN A 466 -62.13 2.94 13.58
CA GLN A 466 -61.18 3.94 14.09
C GLN A 466 -59.84 3.28 14.42
N LEU A 467 -59.84 2.11 15.05
CA LEU A 467 -58.63 1.34 15.36
C LEU A 467 -57.88 0.90 14.09
N ILE A 468 -58.61 0.47 13.04
CA ILE A 468 -57.98 0.15 11.75
C ILE A 468 -57.36 1.40 11.12
N THR A 469 -58.06 2.54 11.17
CA THR A 469 -57.52 3.81 10.66
C THR A 469 -56.26 4.22 11.43
N PHE A 470 -56.28 4.10 12.76
CA PHE A 470 -55.12 4.37 13.60
C PHE A 470 -53.94 3.43 13.29
N SER A 471 -54.22 2.14 13.07
CA SER A 471 -53.20 1.16 12.67
C SER A 471 -52.52 1.52 11.34
N MET A 472 -53.32 1.96 10.35
CA MET A 472 -52.80 2.37 9.04
C MET A 472 -52.07 3.71 9.11
N LEU A 473 -52.50 4.63 9.99
CA LEU A 473 -51.78 5.88 10.26
C LEU A 473 -50.37 5.58 10.81
N VAL A 474 -50.27 4.73 11.84
CA VAL A 474 -48.99 4.32 12.44
C VAL A 474 -48.10 3.62 11.40
N PHE A 475 -48.68 2.74 10.59
CA PHE A 475 -47.97 2.08 9.51
C PHE A 475 -47.37 3.10 8.52
N CYS A 476 -48.19 4.02 8.00
CA CYS A 476 -47.74 5.03 7.05
C CYS A 476 -46.70 5.98 7.67
N SER A 477 -46.86 6.40 8.93
CA SER A 477 -45.89 7.27 9.58
C SER A 477 -44.52 6.62 9.73
N VAL A 478 -44.46 5.33 10.10
CA VAL A 478 -43.20 4.58 10.21
C VAL A 478 -42.48 4.53 8.87
N TRP A 479 -43.19 4.23 7.77
CA TRP A 479 -42.57 4.14 6.45
C TRP A 479 -42.19 5.50 5.85
N VAL A 480 -42.94 6.56 6.14
CA VAL A 480 -42.55 7.93 5.76
C VAL A 480 -41.28 8.36 6.51
N SER A 481 -41.18 8.05 7.80
CA SER A 481 -39.97 8.34 8.61
C SER A 481 -38.78 7.44 8.25
N PHE A 482 -39.02 6.23 7.75
CA PHE A 482 -37.98 5.31 7.29
C PHE A 482 -37.16 5.90 6.14
N ILE A 483 -37.79 6.55 5.15
CA ILE A 483 -37.10 7.07 3.96
C ILE A 483 -35.92 8.00 4.32
N PRO A 484 -36.10 9.09 5.09
CA PRO A 484 -34.98 9.96 5.45
C PRO A 484 -33.99 9.26 6.40
N ALA A 485 -34.43 8.35 7.27
CA ALA A 485 -33.53 7.61 8.16
C ALA A 485 -32.63 6.63 7.38
N TYR A 486 -33.18 5.94 6.38
CA TYR A 486 -32.45 5.06 5.47
C TYR A 486 -31.41 5.82 4.65
N LEU A 487 -31.78 6.99 4.10
CA LEU A 487 -30.87 7.80 3.30
C LEU A 487 -29.76 8.50 4.10
N SER A 488 -29.96 8.73 5.40
CA SER A 488 -29.01 9.41 6.27
C SER A 488 -28.07 8.47 7.03
N THR A 489 -28.41 7.19 7.13
CA THR A 489 -27.60 6.18 7.81
C THR A 489 -26.84 5.32 6.81
N LYS A 490 -25.67 4.80 7.22
CA LYS A 490 -24.80 3.99 6.38
C LYS A 490 -24.38 2.70 7.08
N GLY A 491 -23.94 1.71 6.30
CA GLY A 491 -23.43 0.43 6.79
C GLY A 491 -24.45 -0.35 7.62
N LYS A 492 -24.01 -0.95 8.73
CA LYS A 492 -24.86 -1.82 9.56
C LYS A 492 -26.07 -1.13 10.18
N TYR A 493 -26.02 0.19 10.39
CA TYR A 493 -27.13 0.96 10.95
C TYR A 493 -28.28 1.15 9.97
N MET A 494 -27.99 1.24 8.66
CA MET A 494 -29.01 1.31 7.61
C MET A 494 -29.93 0.09 7.66
N VAL A 495 -29.34 -1.11 7.78
CA VAL A 495 -30.06 -2.38 7.94
C VAL A 495 -30.87 -2.42 9.23
N ALA A 496 -30.30 -1.91 10.33
CA ALA A 496 -31.00 -1.85 11.62
C ALA A 496 -32.24 -0.94 11.59
N VAL A 497 -32.16 0.21 10.90
CA VAL A 497 -33.31 1.13 10.70
C VAL A 497 -34.43 0.45 9.92
N GLU A 498 -34.10 -0.36 8.92
CA GLU A 498 -35.08 -1.15 8.16
C GLU A 498 -35.78 -2.21 9.03
N ILE A 499 -35.00 -2.96 9.83
CA ILE A 499 -35.56 -3.92 10.79
C ILE A 499 -36.48 -3.19 11.79
N PHE A 500 -36.07 -2.04 12.32
CA PHE A 500 -36.90 -1.26 13.23
C PHE A 500 -38.24 -0.85 12.59
N ALA A 501 -38.21 -0.38 11.34
CA ALA A 501 -39.42 -0.05 10.60
C ALA A 501 -40.34 -1.27 10.41
N ILE A 502 -39.78 -2.43 10.08
CA ILE A 502 -40.51 -3.70 9.97
C ILE A 502 -41.19 -4.08 11.29
N LEU A 503 -40.44 -4.06 12.40
CA LEU A 503 -40.93 -4.41 13.73
C LEU A 503 -42.03 -3.44 14.19
N ALA A 504 -41.78 -2.14 14.09
CA ALA A 504 -42.71 -1.11 14.56
C ALA A 504 -44.03 -1.10 13.78
N SER A 505 -43.96 -1.20 12.45
CA SER A 505 -45.16 -1.22 11.61
C SER A 505 -45.98 -2.50 11.80
N SER A 506 -45.33 -3.66 11.93
CA SER A 506 -46.00 -4.93 12.24
C SER A 506 -46.64 -4.93 13.63
N ALA A 507 -45.94 -4.37 14.63
CA ALA A 507 -46.46 -4.21 15.99
C ALA A 507 -47.66 -3.25 16.03
N GLY A 508 -47.65 -2.17 15.23
CA GLY A 508 -48.78 -1.24 15.09
C GLY A 508 -50.04 -1.93 14.55
N LEU A 509 -49.90 -2.76 13.51
CA LEU A 509 -51.00 -3.54 12.95
C LEU A 509 -51.54 -4.58 13.95
N LEU A 510 -50.64 -5.35 14.59
CA LEU A 510 -51.01 -6.33 15.61
C LEU A 510 -51.75 -5.67 16.78
N GLY A 511 -51.15 -4.62 17.32
CA GLY A 511 -51.60 -3.92 18.52
C GLY A 511 -52.99 -3.34 18.35
N CYS A 512 -53.20 -2.59 17.26
CA CYS A 512 -54.44 -1.87 17.06
C CYS A 512 -55.60 -2.79 16.62
N ILE A 513 -55.32 -3.82 15.81
CA ILE A 513 -56.37 -4.65 15.20
C ILE A 513 -56.77 -5.82 16.10
N PHE A 514 -55.81 -6.46 16.78
CA PHE A 514 -56.03 -7.73 17.46
C PHE A 514 -56.05 -7.65 18.99
N ILE A 515 -55.30 -6.75 19.63
CA ILE A 515 -55.31 -6.63 21.11
C ILE A 515 -56.73 -6.38 21.66
N PRO A 516 -57.53 -5.43 21.12
CA PRO A 516 -58.89 -5.19 21.62
C PRO A 516 -59.78 -6.44 21.50
N LYS A 517 -59.55 -7.26 20.46
CA LYS A 517 -60.33 -8.49 20.21
C LYS A 517 -59.92 -9.62 21.14
N CYS A 518 -58.62 -9.78 21.38
CA CYS A 518 -58.11 -10.73 22.36
C CYS A 518 -58.60 -10.38 23.77
N TYR A 519 -58.62 -9.09 24.11
CA TYR A 519 -59.15 -8.61 25.38
C TYR A 519 -60.63 -9.00 25.57
N ILE A 520 -61.46 -8.80 24.53
CA ILE A 520 -62.87 -9.21 24.59
C ILE A 520 -63.02 -10.73 24.71
N ILE A 521 -62.25 -11.51 23.94
CA ILE A 521 -62.35 -12.98 23.94
C ILE A 521 -61.94 -13.58 25.29
N LEU A 522 -60.90 -13.04 25.94
CA LEU A 522 -60.32 -13.60 27.16
C LEU A 522 -60.90 -13.03 28.45
N PHE A 523 -61.12 -11.70 28.51
CA PHE A 523 -61.44 -11.00 29.76
C PHE A 523 -62.88 -10.48 29.81
N ARG A 524 -63.60 -10.42 28.68
CA ARG A 524 -64.99 -9.93 28.60
C ARG A 524 -65.90 -10.92 27.83
N PRO A 525 -65.98 -12.21 28.23
CA PRO A 525 -66.76 -13.23 27.52
C PRO A 525 -68.26 -12.89 27.40
N GLU A 526 -68.80 -12.05 28.28
CA GLU A 526 -70.18 -11.55 28.25
C GLU A 526 -70.50 -10.73 26.98
N GLN A 527 -69.51 -10.02 26.43
CA GLN A 527 -69.62 -9.27 25.17
C GLN A 527 -69.42 -10.16 23.94
N ASN A 528 -68.98 -11.41 24.13
CA ASN A 528 -68.75 -12.41 23.08
C ASN A 528 -70.04 -13.16 22.68
N THR A 529 -71.18 -12.45 22.63
CA THR A 529 -72.46 -12.97 22.17
C THR A 529 -72.97 -12.16 20.97
N ARG A 530 -73.80 -12.77 20.11
CA ARG A 530 -74.42 -12.03 18.98
C ARG A 530 -75.16 -10.76 19.44
N ARG A 531 -75.76 -10.80 20.64
CA ARG A 531 -76.47 -9.66 21.24
C ARG A 531 -75.53 -8.54 21.67
N GLY A 532 -74.41 -8.87 22.33
CA GLY A 532 -73.35 -7.92 22.69
C GLY A 532 -72.72 -7.22 21.48
N LEU A 533 -72.59 -7.92 20.34
CA LEU A 533 -72.07 -7.35 19.09
C LEU A 533 -73.02 -6.38 18.38
N THR A 534 -74.32 -6.50 18.58
CA THR A 534 -75.33 -5.62 17.93
C THR A 534 -75.76 -4.42 18.77
N GLY A 535 -75.18 -4.23 19.98
CA GLY A 535 -75.51 -3.08 20.84
C GLY A 535 -76.97 -3.01 21.31
N LYS A 536 -77.75 -4.09 21.19
CA LYS A 536 -79.09 -4.17 21.76
C LYS A 536 -78.98 -4.53 23.24
N HIS A 537 -78.75 -3.53 24.09
CA HIS A 537 -79.15 -3.63 25.48
C HIS A 537 -80.68 -3.74 25.53
N LEU A 538 -81.17 -4.76 26.22
CA LEU A 538 -82.58 -4.97 26.49
C LEU A 538 -82.95 -4.05 27.66
N GLN A 539 -83.93 -3.19 27.42
CA GLN A 539 -84.72 -2.36 28.35
C GLN A 539 -84.00 -1.29 29.16
#